data_AF-A0A7W6SV71-F1
#
_entry.id   AF-A0A7W6SV71-F1
#
_cell.length_a   1.000
_cell.length_b   1.000
_cell.length_c   1.000
_cell.angle_alpha   90.00
_cell.angle_beta   90.00
_cell.angle_gamma   90.00
#
_symmetry.space_group_name_H-M   'P 1'
#
loop_
_entity.id
_entity.type
_entity.pdbx_description
1 polymer ?
#
loop_
_entity_poly.entity_id
_entity_poly.type
_entity_poly.pdbx_seq_one_letter_code
_entity_poly.pdbx_strand_id
1 'polypeptide(L)'
;MARTPRAPWKRSNPRKRAGKASKHLSPAQKSAAKARARRAGRRYPNLVDNMRMAAKKTSKKKTAKKSSKSKASKAKSKASAKKTRKRTAKKAKSRKRSVSSREKDPRGGLTATGRKAFARKQGAHLRPGVTKRESEMTPQEMRRKGSWAVRFYGRTKLPPLVDAKGQPTRHALSAHAWGEPVPKTVAAARRIAAKGERLLARYRHAKARG
;
A
#
# COMPACT_ATOMS: atom_id res chain seq x y z
N MET A 1 9.58 -19.08 -53.30
CA MET A 1 10.61 -18.28 -52.57
C MET A 1 10.73 -18.75 -51.13
N ALA A 2 11.92 -19.12 -50.68
CA ALA A 2 12.17 -19.58 -49.31
C ALA A 2 12.11 -18.40 -48.31
N ARG A 3 11.40 -18.58 -47.18
CA ARG A 3 11.28 -17.53 -46.14
C ARG A 3 12.55 -17.48 -45.31
N THR A 4 13.13 -16.29 -45.13
CA THR A 4 14.28 -16.07 -44.24
C THR A 4 13.93 -16.44 -42.78
N PRO A 5 14.77 -17.23 -42.09
CA PRO A 5 14.50 -17.67 -40.73
C PRO A 5 14.55 -16.49 -39.76
N ARG A 6 13.48 -16.33 -38.96
CA ARG A 6 13.44 -15.32 -37.90
C ARG A 6 14.43 -15.67 -36.78
N ALA A 7 15.23 -14.68 -36.38
CA ALA A 7 16.11 -14.76 -35.22
C ALA A 7 15.36 -15.21 -33.94
N PRO A 8 15.96 -16.05 -33.09
CA PRO A 8 15.26 -16.68 -31.97
C PRO A 8 14.68 -15.69 -30.95
N TRP A 9 15.31 -14.53 -30.73
CA TRP A 9 14.78 -13.46 -29.86
C TRP A 9 13.64 -12.64 -30.46
N LYS A 10 13.39 -12.76 -31.77
CA LYS A 10 12.21 -12.17 -32.44
C LYS A 10 10.99 -13.10 -32.39
N ARG A 11 11.12 -14.30 -31.82
CA ARG A 11 10.01 -15.26 -31.67
C ARG A 11 9.14 -14.86 -30.47
N SER A 12 7.83 -14.81 -30.67
CA SER A 12 6.87 -14.60 -29.59
C SER A 12 6.91 -15.76 -28.58
N ASN A 13 6.68 -15.44 -27.30
CA ASN A 13 6.62 -16.43 -26.22
C ASN A 13 5.78 -17.66 -26.62
N PRO A 14 6.33 -18.89 -26.58
CA PRO A 14 5.62 -20.12 -26.98
C PRO A 14 4.28 -20.32 -26.26
N ARG A 15 4.16 -19.90 -25.00
CA ARG A 15 2.89 -19.96 -24.25
C ARG A 15 1.87 -19.00 -24.83
N LYS A 16 2.30 -17.79 -25.21
CA LYS A 16 1.45 -16.80 -25.90
C LYS A 16 1.00 -17.34 -27.26
N ARG A 17 1.90 -17.99 -28.03
CA ARG A 17 1.56 -18.65 -29.31
C ARG A 17 0.52 -19.75 -29.13
N ALA A 18 0.61 -20.52 -28.06
CA ALA A 18 -0.33 -21.59 -27.73
C ALA A 18 -1.60 -21.10 -27.01
N GLY A 19 -1.87 -19.79 -26.95
CA GLY A 19 -3.04 -19.22 -26.25
C GLY A 19 -3.01 -19.38 -24.72
N LYS A 20 -1.89 -19.78 -24.13
CA LYS A 20 -1.75 -20.05 -22.68
C LYS A 20 -1.26 -18.80 -21.95
N ALA A 21 -1.99 -18.38 -20.92
CA ALA A 21 -1.60 -17.26 -20.06
C ALA A 21 -0.28 -17.51 -19.32
N SER A 22 0.51 -16.47 -19.06
CA SER A 22 1.71 -16.56 -18.22
C SER A 22 1.35 -16.99 -16.78
N LYS A 23 2.22 -17.79 -16.16
CA LYS A 23 1.97 -18.36 -14.82
C LYS A 23 2.91 -17.66 -13.86
N HIS A 24 2.36 -16.73 -13.09
CA HIS A 24 3.08 -16.04 -12.04
C HIS A 24 2.71 -16.60 -10.67
N LEU A 25 3.64 -16.54 -9.72
CA LEU A 25 3.35 -16.84 -8.32
C LEU A 25 2.28 -15.87 -7.80
N SER A 26 1.24 -16.41 -7.19
CA SER A 26 0.25 -15.61 -6.45
C SER A 26 0.91 -14.85 -5.30
N PRO A 27 0.29 -13.75 -4.80
CA PRO A 27 0.82 -13.01 -3.65
C PRO A 27 1.07 -13.89 -2.42
N ALA A 28 0.21 -14.88 -2.17
CA ALA A 28 0.35 -15.86 -1.08
C ALA A 28 1.53 -16.82 -1.29
N GLN A 29 1.78 -17.25 -2.53
CA GLN A 29 2.95 -18.05 -2.85
C GLN A 29 4.25 -17.24 -2.70
N LYS A 30 4.26 -15.96 -3.10
CA LYS A 30 5.39 -15.04 -2.90
C LYS A 30 5.70 -14.82 -1.42
N SER A 31 4.69 -14.65 -0.56
CA SER A 31 4.90 -14.49 0.88
C SER A 31 5.44 -15.78 1.52
N ALA A 32 4.94 -16.94 1.10
CA ALA A 32 5.43 -18.23 1.55
C ALA A 32 6.89 -18.50 1.15
N ALA A 33 7.28 -18.14 -0.08
CA ALA A 33 8.68 -18.22 -0.53
C ALA A 33 9.59 -17.34 0.32
N LYS A 34 9.20 -16.08 0.57
CA LYS A 34 9.95 -15.16 1.46
C LYS A 34 10.07 -15.70 2.89
N ALA A 35 9.03 -16.32 3.43
CA ALA A 35 9.08 -16.90 4.76
C ALA A 35 10.07 -18.08 4.86
N ARG A 36 10.20 -18.88 3.79
CA ARG A 36 11.17 -19.97 3.73
C ARG A 36 12.60 -19.47 3.64
N ALA A 37 12.84 -18.46 2.80
CA ALA A 37 14.14 -17.80 2.70
C ALA A 37 14.60 -17.29 4.08
N ARG A 38 13.72 -16.58 4.78
CA ARG A 38 13.99 -16.06 6.13
C ARG A 38 14.29 -17.16 7.15
N ARG A 39 13.55 -18.28 7.11
CA ARG A 39 13.81 -19.43 7.99
C ARG A 39 15.18 -20.05 7.74
N ALA A 40 15.67 -19.98 6.51
CA ALA A 40 17.00 -20.43 6.13
C ALA A 40 18.07 -19.32 6.23
N GLY A 41 17.81 -18.21 6.93
CA GLY A 41 18.76 -17.10 7.10
C GLY A 41 18.98 -16.23 5.85
N ARG A 42 18.24 -16.46 4.75
CA ARG A 42 18.41 -15.75 3.48
C ARG A 42 17.48 -14.53 3.38
N ARG A 43 17.99 -13.41 2.88
CA ARG A 43 17.25 -12.15 2.71
C ARG A 43 16.17 -12.23 1.62
N TYR A 44 16.41 -12.98 0.56
CA TYR A 44 15.50 -13.11 -0.59
C TYR A 44 15.27 -14.58 -0.97
N PRO A 45 14.07 -14.92 -1.48
CA PRO A 45 13.79 -16.27 -1.98
C PRO A 45 14.61 -16.55 -3.23
N ASN A 46 15.26 -17.72 -3.26
CA ASN A 46 15.95 -18.22 -4.44
C ASN A 46 14.99 -18.97 -5.38
N LEU A 47 15.53 -19.51 -6.47
CA LEU A 47 14.76 -20.28 -7.44
C LEU A 47 14.08 -21.49 -6.80
N VAL A 48 14.74 -22.22 -5.91
CA VAL A 48 14.18 -23.41 -5.24
C VAL A 48 12.96 -23.07 -4.39
N ASP A 49 12.99 -21.94 -3.67
CA ASP A 49 11.84 -21.46 -2.89
C ASP A 49 10.66 -21.08 -3.79
N ASN A 50 10.94 -20.40 -4.90
CA ASN A 50 9.94 -20.00 -5.88
C ASN A 50 9.36 -21.23 -6.62
N MET A 51 10.19 -22.16 -7.05
CA MET A 51 9.79 -23.41 -7.70
C MET A 51 8.93 -24.26 -6.79
N ARG A 52 9.30 -24.41 -5.51
CA ARG A 52 8.49 -25.13 -4.54
C ARG A 52 7.11 -24.52 -4.38
N MET A 53 7.00 -23.19 -4.36
CA MET A 53 5.71 -22.52 -4.28
C MET A 53 4.94 -22.57 -5.60
N ALA A 54 5.61 -22.64 -6.76
CA ALA A 54 5.00 -22.79 -8.08
C ALA A 54 4.45 -24.21 -8.31
N ALA A 55 5.12 -25.24 -7.75
CA ALA A 55 4.71 -26.64 -7.78
C ALA A 55 3.53 -26.94 -6.86
N LYS A 56 3.29 -26.11 -5.83
CA LYS A 56 2.09 -26.22 -4.99
C LYS A 56 0.84 -25.95 -5.83
N LYS A 57 0.18 -27.02 -6.28
CA LYS A 57 -1.18 -26.97 -6.78
C LYS A 57 -2.06 -26.44 -5.65
N THR A 58 -2.92 -25.47 -5.95
CA THR A 58 -3.97 -25.03 -5.02
C THR A 58 -4.92 -26.19 -4.82
N SER A 59 -4.68 -27.05 -3.83
CA SER A 59 -5.64 -28.05 -3.38
C SER A 59 -6.80 -27.32 -2.68
N LYS A 60 -7.69 -26.74 -3.49
CA LYS A 60 -9.02 -26.38 -3.03
C LYS A 60 -9.71 -27.72 -2.76
N LYS A 61 -10.00 -28.00 -1.48
CA LYS A 61 -10.72 -29.18 -0.94
C LYS A 61 -9.87 -30.45 -0.74
N LYS A 62 -9.46 -30.71 0.51
CA LYS A 62 -9.50 -32.02 1.22
C LYS A 62 -9.20 -31.80 2.71
N THR A 63 -10.16 -31.20 3.41
CA THR A 63 -10.43 -31.52 4.82
C THR A 63 -11.55 -32.54 4.82
N ALA A 64 -11.21 -33.82 4.67
CA ALA A 64 -12.07 -34.96 5.01
C ALA A 64 -11.26 -36.24 4.85
N LYS A 65 -11.21 -37.04 5.93
CA LYS A 65 -10.88 -38.48 5.98
C LYS A 65 -9.48 -38.91 5.48
N LYS A 66 -8.57 -39.14 6.43
CA LYS A 66 -7.85 -40.42 6.56
C LYS A 66 -7.36 -40.61 8.00
N SER A 67 -8.24 -41.15 8.83
CA SER A 67 -7.86 -42.04 9.93
C SER A 67 -7.34 -43.35 9.34
N SER A 68 -6.60 -44.09 10.17
CA SER A 68 -6.04 -45.44 10.00
C SER A 68 -4.83 -45.61 9.05
N LYS A 69 -3.63 -45.78 9.63
CA LYS A 69 -3.11 -47.11 10.01
C LYS A 69 -1.87 -46.92 10.89
N SER A 70 -1.88 -47.60 12.02
CA SER A 70 -0.81 -47.76 12.98
C SER A 70 0.35 -48.59 12.40
N LYS A 71 1.58 -48.24 12.79
CA LYS A 71 2.60 -49.23 13.17
C LYS A 71 3.38 -48.68 14.35
N ALA A 72 3.53 -49.53 15.35
CA ALA A 72 3.95 -49.23 16.71
C ALA A 72 5.46 -49.09 16.83
N SER A 73 5.88 -48.22 17.77
CA SER A 73 7.01 -48.53 18.64
C SER A 73 6.83 -47.80 19.97
N LYS A 74 6.93 -48.59 21.03
CA LYS A 74 6.59 -48.40 22.44
C LYS A 74 7.69 -47.59 23.15
N ALA A 75 7.35 -46.54 23.90
CA ALA A 75 8.12 -46.11 25.07
C ALA A 75 7.33 -45.12 25.95
N LYS A 76 7.34 -45.41 27.25
CA LYS A 76 6.66 -44.78 28.38
C LYS A 76 6.91 -43.26 28.49
N SER A 77 5.89 -42.50 28.89
CA SER A 77 5.95 -41.69 30.11
C SER A 77 4.65 -40.92 30.39
N LYS A 78 4.18 -41.16 31.62
CA LYS A 78 3.33 -40.41 32.56
C LYS A 78 2.55 -39.18 32.09
N ALA A 79 1.29 -39.20 32.53
CA ALA A 79 0.27 -38.17 32.43
C ALA A 79 0.73 -36.77 32.87
N SER A 80 0.39 -35.77 32.06
CA SER A 80 -0.18 -34.52 32.59
C SER A 80 -1.38 -34.14 31.73
N ALA A 81 -2.55 -34.11 32.35
CA ALA A 81 -3.81 -33.79 31.70
C ALA A 81 -3.88 -32.28 31.42
N LYS A 82 -3.31 -31.82 30.31
CA LYS A 82 -3.52 -30.45 29.81
C LYS A 82 -4.71 -30.44 28.84
N LYS A 83 -5.89 -30.15 29.39
CA LYS A 83 -7.17 -29.98 28.68
C LYS A 83 -7.00 -28.95 27.54
N THR A 84 -6.70 -29.42 26.34
CA THR A 84 -6.53 -28.56 25.17
C THR A 84 -7.92 -28.22 24.64
N ARG A 85 -8.47 -27.09 25.06
CA ARG A 85 -9.68 -26.50 24.46
C ARG A 85 -9.45 -26.38 22.95
N LYS A 86 -10.17 -27.21 22.18
CA LYS A 86 -10.29 -27.16 20.72
C LYS A 86 -10.88 -25.79 20.34
N ARG A 87 -10.02 -24.79 20.15
CA ARG A 87 -10.43 -23.49 19.60
C ARG A 87 -10.82 -23.71 18.15
N THR A 88 -12.13 -23.75 17.91
CA THR A 88 -12.70 -23.60 16.57
C THR A 88 -12.19 -22.28 16.00
N ALA A 89 -11.29 -22.37 15.03
CA ALA A 89 -10.77 -21.20 14.33
C ALA A 89 -11.90 -20.64 13.43
N LYS A 90 -12.80 -19.83 14.01
CA LYS A 90 -13.63 -18.91 13.23
C LYS A 90 -12.65 -18.11 12.36
N LYS A 91 -12.78 -18.25 11.04
CA LYS A 91 -12.02 -17.51 10.03
C LYS A 91 -12.13 -16.02 10.36
N ALA A 92 -11.10 -15.47 11.00
CA ALA A 92 -11.07 -14.07 11.37
C ALA A 92 -11.16 -13.25 10.08
N LYS A 93 -12.26 -12.51 9.90
CA LYS A 93 -12.29 -11.39 8.94
C LYS A 93 -11.01 -10.61 9.18
N SER A 94 -10.20 -10.42 8.14
CA SER A 94 -8.96 -9.65 8.25
C SER A 94 -9.30 -8.27 8.80
N ARG A 95 -9.09 -8.05 10.11
CA ARG A 95 -9.29 -6.75 10.72
C ARG A 95 -8.36 -5.80 9.98
N LYS A 96 -8.92 -4.87 9.21
CA LYS A 96 -8.18 -3.74 8.63
C LYS A 96 -7.44 -3.10 9.81
N ARG A 97 -6.11 -3.25 9.85
CA ARG A 97 -5.29 -2.60 10.89
C ARG A 97 -5.47 -1.10 10.70
N SER A 98 -6.25 -0.48 11.57
CA SER A 98 -6.47 0.97 11.57
C SER A 98 -5.13 1.68 11.72
N VAL A 99 -5.03 2.86 11.11
CA VAL A 99 -3.87 3.74 11.23
C VAL A 99 -3.77 4.16 12.69
N SER A 100 -2.68 3.79 13.37
CA SER A 100 -2.48 4.11 14.79
C SER A 100 -2.28 5.61 14.99
N SER A 101 -2.52 6.11 16.21
CA SER A 101 -2.25 7.51 16.56
C SER A 101 -0.80 7.92 16.26
N ARG A 102 0.17 7.01 16.42
CA ARG A 102 1.60 7.24 16.11
C ARG A 102 1.90 7.42 14.61
N GLU A 103 1.04 6.91 13.73
CA GLU A 103 1.14 7.10 12.27
C GLU A 103 0.55 8.46 11.82
N LYS A 104 -0.21 9.12 12.70
CA LYS A 104 -0.94 10.37 12.43
C LYS A 104 -0.28 11.53 13.17
N ASP A 105 -0.03 12.63 12.47
CA ASP A 105 0.48 13.83 13.13
C ASP A 105 -0.70 14.59 13.80
N PRO A 106 -0.56 15.03 15.07
CA PRO A 106 -1.56 15.89 15.73
C PRO A 106 -1.70 17.27 15.08
N ARG A 107 -0.62 17.82 14.50
CA ARG A 107 -0.64 19.11 13.77
C ARG A 107 -1.18 18.96 12.34
N GLY A 108 -1.51 17.74 11.91
CA GLY A 108 -2.11 17.44 10.61
C GLY A 108 -1.21 16.63 9.68
N GLY A 109 -1.84 15.88 8.75
CA GLY A 109 -1.11 15.03 7.80
C GLY A 109 -0.60 13.71 8.42
N LEU A 110 0.40 13.09 7.76
CA LEU A 110 1.03 11.84 8.17
C LEU A 110 2.45 12.09 8.66
N THR A 111 2.82 11.47 9.78
CA THR A 111 4.20 11.45 10.29
C THR A 111 5.12 10.71 9.32
N ALA A 112 6.44 10.86 9.46
CA ALA A 112 7.40 10.10 8.67
C ALA A 112 7.19 8.57 8.83
N THR A 113 6.88 8.12 10.04
CA THR A 113 6.52 6.73 10.34
C THR A 113 5.21 6.34 9.66
N GLY A 114 4.20 7.22 9.67
CA GLY A 114 2.94 7.03 8.94
C GLY A 114 3.13 6.88 7.43
N ARG A 115 3.98 7.71 6.82
CA ARG A 115 4.32 7.60 5.39
C ARG A 115 5.08 6.31 5.07
N LYS A 116 6.02 5.89 5.93
CA LYS A 116 6.71 4.59 5.81
C LYS A 116 5.72 3.42 5.95
N ALA A 117 4.79 3.48 6.90
CA ALA A 117 3.75 2.49 7.07
C ALA A 117 2.82 2.43 5.86
N PHE A 118 2.46 3.58 5.28
CA PHE A 118 1.69 3.66 4.05
C PHE A 118 2.44 3.03 2.87
N ALA A 119 3.73 3.33 2.69
CA ALA A 119 4.56 2.70 1.67
C ALA A 119 4.64 1.18 1.84
N ARG A 120 4.74 0.67 3.08
CA ARG A 120 4.73 -0.78 3.34
C ARG A 120 3.38 -1.44 3.04
N LYS A 121 2.27 -0.74 3.29
CA LYS A 121 0.90 -1.26 3.11
C LYS A 121 0.46 -1.19 1.64
N GLN A 122 0.68 -0.05 0.99
CA GLN A 122 0.15 0.28 -0.34
C GLN A 122 1.21 0.32 -1.45
N GLY A 123 2.50 0.26 -1.11
CA GLY A 123 3.60 0.29 -2.09
C GLY A 123 3.93 1.67 -2.65
N ALA A 124 3.22 2.73 -2.25
CA ALA A 124 3.45 4.08 -2.76
C ALA A 124 4.22 4.96 -1.76
N HIS A 125 5.24 5.65 -2.25
CA HIS A 125 6.06 6.59 -1.48
C HIS A 125 5.41 7.98 -1.48
N LEU A 126 4.60 8.26 -0.45
CA LEU A 126 4.01 9.58 -0.27
C LEU A 126 5.10 10.61 0.05
N ARG A 127 5.19 11.66 -0.75
CA ARG A 127 6.00 12.84 -0.45
C ARG A 127 5.34 13.68 0.65
N PRO A 128 6.11 14.38 1.50
CA PRO A 128 5.55 15.35 2.44
C PRO A 128 4.85 16.51 1.69
N GLY A 129 4.03 17.26 2.41
CA GLY A 129 3.45 18.50 1.91
C GLY A 129 4.54 19.52 1.60
N VAL A 130 4.25 20.43 0.67
CA VAL A 130 5.19 21.47 0.24
C VAL A 130 5.06 22.67 1.16
N THR A 131 6.02 22.88 2.05
CA THR A 131 6.00 23.96 3.06
C THR A 131 6.77 25.22 2.65
N LYS A 132 7.48 25.18 1.51
CA LYS A 132 8.28 26.31 1.01
C LYS A 132 7.42 27.53 0.68
N ARG A 133 8.05 28.71 0.67
CA ARG A 133 7.45 29.97 0.19
C ARG A 133 7.29 29.93 -1.33
N GLU A 134 6.36 30.73 -1.86
CA GLU A 134 6.01 30.71 -3.30
C GLU A 134 7.14 31.13 -4.24
N SER A 135 8.12 31.89 -3.74
CA SER A 135 9.32 32.30 -4.45
C SER A 135 10.32 31.15 -4.62
N GLU A 136 10.38 30.24 -3.65
CA GLU A 136 11.36 29.14 -3.58
C GLU A 136 10.83 27.82 -4.17
N MET A 137 9.54 27.78 -4.54
CA MET A 137 8.93 26.57 -5.09
C MET A 137 9.41 26.32 -6.52
N THR A 138 9.81 25.08 -6.79
CA THR A 138 9.97 24.60 -8.16
C THR A 138 8.60 24.51 -8.86
N PRO A 139 8.54 24.55 -10.20
CA PRO A 139 7.28 24.38 -10.94
C PRO A 139 6.51 23.10 -10.55
N GLN A 140 7.23 22.01 -10.28
CA GLN A 140 6.61 20.76 -9.82
C GLN A 140 6.01 20.87 -8.41
N GLU A 141 6.67 21.59 -7.49
CA GLU A 141 6.14 21.86 -6.16
C GLU A 141 4.90 22.76 -6.21
N MET A 142 4.89 23.78 -7.08
CA MET A 142 3.70 24.62 -7.34
C MET A 142 2.53 23.76 -7.80
N ARG A 143 2.75 22.86 -8.78
CA ARG A 143 1.72 21.93 -9.26
C ARG A 143 1.17 21.06 -8.13
N ARG A 144 2.04 20.49 -7.29
CA ARG A 144 1.64 19.61 -6.18
C ARG A 144 0.82 20.35 -5.14
N LYS A 145 1.31 21.51 -4.69
CA LYS A 145 0.64 22.34 -3.68
C LYS A 145 -0.68 22.91 -4.20
N GLY A 146 -0.67 23.46 -5.41
CA GLY A 146 -1.87 24.00 -6.05
C GLY A 146 -2.93 22.94 -6.28
N SER A 147 -2.56 21.77 -6.81
CA SER A 147 -3.51 20.66 -7.01
C SER A 147 -4.10 20.16 -5.69
N TRP A 148 -3.29 20.07 -4.63
CA TRP A 148 -3.78 19.71 -3.30
C TRP A 148 -4.77 20.76 -2.77
N ALA A 149 -4.41 22.04 -2.80
CA ALA A 149 -5.24 23.12 -2.26
C ALA A 149 -6.61 23.18 -2.95
N VAL A 150 -6.64 23.13 -4.28
CA VAL A 150 -7.89 23.13 -5.07
C VAL A 150 -8.74 21.88 -4.77
N ARG A 151 -8.12 20.70 -4.66
CA ARG A 151 -8.87 19.46 -4.38
C ARG A 151 -9.48 19.42 -2.97
N PHE A 152 -8.74 19.90 -1.98
CA PHE A 152 -9.18 19.82 -0.59
C PHE A 152 -10.13 20.96 -0.22
N TYR A 153 -9.83 22.19 -0.66
CA TYR A 153 -10.54 23.39 -0.25
C TYR A 153 -11.34 24.08 -1.37
N GLY A 154 -11.14 23.70 -2.63
CA GLY A 154 -11.91 24.22 -3.78
C GLY A 154 -13.24 23.51 -4.01
N ARG A 155 -13.53 22.42 -3.30
CA ARG A 155 -14.79 21.67 -3.43
C ARG A 155 -16.03 22.52 -3.10
N THR A 156 -17.16 22.23 -3.74
CA THR A 156 -18.43 22.94 -3.51
C THR A 156 -18.86 22.85 -2.04
N LYS A 157 -19.05 21.63 -1.53
CA LYS A 157 -19.39 21.37 -0.12
C LYS A 157 -18.14 21.03 0.68
N LEU A 158 -17.69 21.93 1.55
CA LEU A 158 -16.55 21.71 2.43
C LEU A 158 -16.95 20.86 3.65
N PRO A 159 -16.07 19.97 4.12
CA PRO A 159 -16.26 19.31 5.41
C PRO A 159 -16.08 20.34 6.53
N PRO A 160 -16.60 20.06 7.74
CA PRO A 160 -16.48 20.98 8.86
C PRO A 160 -15.02 21.30 9.16
N LEU A 161 -14.72 22.59 9.30
CA LEU A 161 -13.38 23.10 9.56
C LEU A 161 -13.06 23.16 11.05
N VAL A 162 -14.08 23.40 11.86
CA VAL A 162 -14.03 23.34 13.32
C VAL A 162 -14.98 22.25 13.80
N ASP A 163 -14.64 21.62 14.92
CA ASP A 163 -15.54 20.71 15.62
C ASP A 163 -16.50 21.48 16.53
N ALA A 164 -17.36 20.75 17.26
CA ALA A 164 -18.31 21.33 18.21
C ALA A 164 -17.63 22.07 19.38
N LYS A 165 -16.34 21.81 19.63
CA LYS A 165 -15.53 22.46 20.67
C LYS A 165 -14.75 23.67 20.13
N GLY A 166 -14.98 24.06 18.87
CA GLY A 166 -14.24 25.13 18.20
C GLY A 166 -12.81 24.77 17.80
N GLN A 167 -12.39 23.52 17.98
CA GLN A 167 -11.04 23.06 17.62
C GLN A 167 -10.96 22.73 16.13
N PRO A 168 -9.84 23.02 15.46
CA PRO A 168 -9.70 22.69 14.05
C PRO A 168 -9.81 21.19 13.80
N THR A 169 -10.67 20.81 12.85
CA THR A 169 -10.80 19.40 12.47
C THR A 169 -9.53 18.91 11.80
N ARG A 170 -9.39 17.58 11.69
CA ARG A 170 -8.27 16.97 10.98
C ARG A 170 -8.17 17.41 9.52
N HIS A 171 -9.28 17.80 8.89
CA HIS A 171 -9.28 18.38 7.55
C HIS A 171 -8.65 19.78 7.54
N ALA A 172 -9.03 20.64 8.49
CA ALA A 172 -8.41 21.97 8.64
C ALA A 172 -6.91 21.84 8.95
N LEU A 173 -6.52 20.96 9.87
CA LEU A 173 -5.11 20.70 10.22
C LEU A 173 -4.27 20.20 9.04
N SER A 174 -4.90 19.62 8.00
CA SER A 174 -4.16 19.22 6.81
C SER A 174 -3.52 20.40 6.08
N ALA A 175 -4.04 21.63 6.24
CA ALA A 175 -3.42 22.84 5.71
C ALA A 175 -2.02 23.09 6.28
N HIS A 176 -1.87 22.91 7.58
CA HIS A 176 -0.59 23.10 8.28
C HIS A 176 0.49 22.14 7.76
N ALA A 177 0.11 20.89 7.43
CA ALA A 177 1.02 19.91 6.83
C ALA A 177 1.56 20.32 5.44
N TRP A 178 0.95 21.33 4.80
CA TRP A 178 1.36 21.92 3.52
C TRP A 178 1.84 23.37 3.68
N GLY A 179 2.16 23.79 4.90
CA GLY A 179 2.65 25.14 5.19
C GLY A 179 1.63 26.24 4.90
N GLU A 180 0.34 25.92 4.91
CA GLU A 180 -0.75 26.89 4.88
C GLU A 180 -1.32 27.07 6.30
N PRO A 181 -1.84 28.25 6.64
CA PRO A 181 -2.51 28.47 7.91
C PRO A 181 -3.75 27.57 8.03
N VAL A 182 -4.06 27.13 9.25
CA VAL A 182 -5.21 26.26 9.52
C VAL A 182 -6.52 27.05 9.35
N PRO A 183 -7.37 26.75 8.34
CA PRO A 183 -8.58 27.51 8.11
C PRO A 183 -9.64 27.14 9.14
N LYS A 184 -10.13 28.13 9.90
CA LYS A 184 -11.28 27.97 10.81
C LYS A 184 -12.61 28.33 10.13
N THR A 185 -12.58 29.20 9.13
CA THR A 185 -13.75 29.68 8.39
C THR A 185 -13.74 29.23 6.93
N VAL A 186 -14.93 29.17 6.32
CA VAL A 186 -15.08 28.84 4.89
C VAL A 186 -14.29 29.83 4.03
N ALA A 187 -14.36 31.13 4.32
CA ALA A 187 -13.61 32.15 3.61
C ALA A 187 -12.09 31.88 3.66
N ALA A 188 -11.54 31.52 4.83
CA ALA A 188 -10.13 31.16 4.95
C ALA A 188 -9.76 29.94 4.10
N ALA A 189 -10.60 28.90 4.09
CA ALA A 189 -10.41 27.74 3.22
C ALA A 189 -10.44 28.12 1.73
N ARG A 190 -11.36 29.00 1.32
CA ARG A 190 -11.45 29.50 -0.06
C ARG A 190 -10.21 30.29 -0.48
N ARG A 191 -9.62 31.09 0.43
CA ARG A 191 -8.33 31.76 0.16
C ARG A 191 -7.20 30.76 -0.15
N ILE A 192 -7.16 29.62 0.55
CA ILE A 192 -6.20 28.55 0.26
C ILE A 192 -6.46 27.97 -1.13
N ALA A 193 -7.72 27.74 -1.52
CA ALA A 193 -8.07 27.27 -2.85
C ALA A 193 -7.64 28.27 -3.95
N ALA A 194 -7.94 29.55 -3.78
CA ALA A 194 -7.55 30.61 -4.71
C ALA A 194 -6.03 30.75 -4.83
N LYS A 195 -5.28 30.61 -3.73
CA LYS A 195 -3.82 30.50 -3.76
C LYS A 195 -3.36 29.28 -4.57
N GLY A 196 -4.06 28.15 -4.43
CA GLY A 196 -3.80 26.95 -5.20
C GLY A 196 -4.02 27.12 -6.71
N GLU A 197 -5.07 27.84 -7.12
CA GLU A 197 -5.35 28.18 -8.52
C GLU A 197 -4.25 29.05 -9.11
N ARG A 198 -3.81 30.08 -8.38
CA ARG A 198 -2.68 30.93 -8.77
C ARG A 198 -1.38 30.13 -8.97
N LEU A 199 -1.08 29.20 -8.08
CA LEU A 199 0.09 28.31 -8.23
C LEU A 199 -0.01 27.42 -9.47
N LEU A 200 -1.21 26.91 -9.79
CA LEU A 200 -1.43 26.12 -10.99
C LEU A 200 -1.32 26.95 -12.27
N ALA A 201 -1.82 28.19 -12.25
CA ALA A 201 -1.63 29.13 -13.35
C ALA A 201 -0.13 29.40 -13.60
N ARG A 202 0.63 29.74 -12.55
CA ARG A 202 2.09 29.93 -12.64
C ARG A 202 2.81 28.69 -13.18
N TYR A 203 2.42 27.49 -12.73
CA TYR A 203 2.96 26.24 -13.27
C TYR A 203 2.66 26.08 -14.76
N ARG A 204 1.42 26.36 -15.21
CA ARG A 204 1.04 26.27 -16.62
C ARG A 204 1.86 27.25 -17.47
N HIS A 205 2.03 28.48 -17.01
CA HIS A 205 2.88 29.47 -17.70
C HIS A 205 4.34 29.03 -17.75
N ALA A 206 4.92 28.56 -16.64
CA ALA A 206 6.30 28.07 -16.62
C ALA A 206 6.50 26.86 -17.56
N LYS A 207 5.51 25.97 -17.65
CA LYS A 207 5.53 24.83 -18.57
C LYS A 207 5.34 25.23 -20.04
N ALA A 208 4.64 26.33 -20.33
CA ALA A 208 4.48 26.80 -21.70
C ALA A 208 5.74 27.50 -22.23
N ARG A 209 6.62 27.98 -21.34
CA ARG A 209 7.86 28.70 -21.70
C ARG A 209 9.09 27.81 -21.90
N GLY A 210 9.02 26.52 -21.54
CA GLY A 210 10.13 25.57 -21.63
C GLY A 210 9.70 24.29 -22.29
#